data_AF-F6HMP7-F1
#
_entry.id   AF-F6HMP7-F1
#
_cell.length_a   1.000
_cell.length_b   1.000
_cell.length_c   1.000
_cell.angle_alpha   90.00
_cell.angle_beta   90.00
_cell.angle_gamma   90.00
#
_symmetry.space_group_name_H-M   'P 1'
#
loop_
_entity.id
_entity.type
_entity.pdbx_description
1 polymer ?
#
loop_
_entity_poly.entity_id
_entity_poly.type
_entity_poly.pdbx_seq_one_letter_code
_entity_poly.pdbx_strand_id
1 'polypeptide(L)'
;MEIEKRSGQLCLFILVIVLSYSSPGNSNSDNCVYALYVKTGSVPKAGTDSNISITLSDPGGKSVRVSDLESWGLMGSNHNYYERGNMDVFSGRGPCIGAPICRLNLTSDGSGEHHGWYCDYVEVTATGPHRPCGQTIFYVDQWLASDAPPYQLTAVVDGCRLENIAAKSGRLVLRNSLGSASM
;
A
#
# COMPACT_ATOMS: atom_id res chain seq x y z
N MET A 1 -62.50 14.67 60.93
CA MET A 1 -61.08 14.99 61.20
C MET A 1 -60.24 14.22 60.19
N GLU A 2 -59.40 14.78 59.34
CA GLU A 2 -59.09 16.16 58.97
C GLU A 2 -58.23 16.06 57.68
N ILE A 3 -58.69 16.71 56.61
CA ILE A 3 -57.96 17.54 55.60
C ILE A 3 -56.51 17.10 55.23
N GLU A 4 -56.24 16.52 54.05
CA GLU A 4 -55.96 17.12 52.71
C GLU A 4 -54.51 17.62 52.43
N LYS A 5 -54.03 17.36 51.19
CA LYS A 5 -52.93 17.98 50.39
C LYS A 5 -51.49 17.45 50.59
N ARG A 6 -50.63 17.28 49.59
CA ARG A 6 -50.60 17.73 48.18
C ARG A 6 -49.48 17.01 47.39
N SER A 7 -49.70 16.86 46.08
CA SER A 7 -48.76 17.22 44.98
C SER A 7 -47.43 16.50 44.76
N GLY A 8 -47.25 16.04 43.50
CA GLY A 8 -45.97 15.81 42.82
C GLY A 8 -45.66 14.32 42.66
N GLN A 9 -45.28 13.78 41.51
CA GLN A 9 -44.95 14.33 40.20
C GLN A 9 -44.88 13.13 39.25
N LEU A 10 -45.32 13.28 38.00
CA LEU A 10 -45.05 12.30 36.96
C LEU A 10 -43.53 12.04 36.89
N CYS A 11 -43.11 10.81 37.18
CA CYS A 11 -41.90 10.22 36.64
C CYS A 11 -42.35 8.89 36.03
N LEU A 12 -42.69 8.84 34.74
CA LEU A 12 -41.69 8.57 33.71
C LEU A 12 -40.53 7.74 34.29
N PHE A 13 -40.81 6.49 34.67
CA PHE A 13 -39.76 5.46 34.67
C PHE A 13 -39.44 5.17 33.22
N ILE A 14 -38.70 6.11 32.63
CA ILE A 14 -37.98 5.92 31.39
C ILE A 14 -37.17 4.65 31.57
N LEU A 15 -37.37 3.78 30.60
CA LEU A 15 -36.69 2.55 30.30
C LEU A 15 -35.16 2.77 30.26
N VAL A 16 -34.50 2.87 31.40
CA VAL A 16 -33.03 2.86 31.44
C VAL A 16 -32.61 1.42 31.68
N ILE A 17 -32.80 0.59 30.63
CA ILE A 17 -31.95 -0.57 30.44
C ILE A 17 -30.55 0.01 30.28
N VAL A 18 -29.77 0.02 31.37
CA VAL A 18 -28.33 0.25 31.28
C VAL A 18 -27.78 -1.00 30.59
N LEU A 19 -27.94 -1.05 29.26
CA LEU A 19 -27.05 -1.81 28.43
C LEU A 19 -25.70 -1.17 28.70
N SER A 20 -24.91 -1.79 29.56
CA SER A 20 -23.47 -1.61 29.56
C SER A 20 -22.99 -2.08 28.19
N TYR A 21 -23.19 -1.21 27.19
CA TYR A 21 -22.40 -1.19 25.99
C TYR A 21 -21.00 -0.92 26.48
N SER A 22 -20.27 -1.99 26.74
CA SER A 22 -18.83 -1.96 26.54
C SER A 22 -18.64 -1.52 25.11
N SER A 23 -18.46 -0.22 24.88
CA SER A 23 -17.86 0.26 23.64
C SER A 23 -16.59 -0.57 23.50
N PRO A 24 -16.44 -1.39 22.44
CA PRO A 24 -15.14 -1.92 22.13
C PRO A 24 -14.28 -0.68 21.96
N GLY A 25 -13.36 -0.45 22.90
CA GLY A 25 -12.33 0.57 22.77
C GLY A 25 -11.44 0.15 21.61
N ASN A 26 -11.89 0.40 20.38
CA ASN A 26 -11.13 0.11 19.19
C ASN A 26 -10.24 1.31 18.89
N SER A 27 -9.21 1.49 19.71
CA SER A 27 -8.10 2.39 19.42
C SER A 27 -6.83 1.59 19.11
N ASN A 28 -6.96 0.45 18.44
CA ASN A 28 -5.86 -0.11 17.67
C ASN A 28 -5.94 0.52 16.28
N SER A 29 -4.97 1.38 15.97
CA SER A 29 -4.70 1.67 14.57
C SER A 29 -4.31 0.35 13.91
N ASP A 30 -5.22 -0.21 13.09
CA ASP A 30 -4.98 -1.42 12.30
C ASP A 30 -3.87 -1.13 11.29
N ASN A 31 -2.63 -1.19 11.75
CA ASN A 31 -1.44 -0.91 10.98
C ASN A 31 -0.73 -2.21 10.62
N CYS A 32 -0.26 -2.28 9.39
CA CYS A 32 0.50 -3.39 8.85
C CYS A 32 1.93 -2.92 8.58
N VAL A 33 2.86 -3.86 8.64
CA VAL A 33 4.23 -3.66 8.18
C VAL A 33 4.30 -4.07 6.72
N TYR A 34 4.87 -3.19 5.91
CA TYR A 34 5.11 -3.41 4.49
C TYR A 34 6.62 -3.52 4.29
N ALA A 35 7.08 -4.63 3.73
CA ALA A 35 8.46 -4.81 3.28
C ALA A 35 8.50 -4.80 1.75
N LEU A 36 9.38 -3.99 1.17
CA LEU A 36 9.51 -3.83 -0.26
C LEU A 36 10.94 -4.11 -0.71
N TYR A 37 11.06 -4.85 -1.82
CA TYR A 37 12.32 -5.02 -2.54
C TYR A 37 12.14 -4.43 -3.93
N VAL A 38 12.87 -3.36 -4.23
CA VAL A 38 12.82 -2.69 -5.52
C VAL A 38 14.05 -3.09 -6.31
N LYS A 39 13.83 -3.65 -7.51
CA LYS A 39 14.91 -3.97 -8.44
C LYS A 39 15.00 -2.88 -9.50
N THR A 40 16.10 -2.14 -9.49
CA THR A 40 16.46 -1.26 -10.60
C THR A 40 17.11 -2.10 -11.71
N GLY A 41 16.74 -1.79 -12.95
CA GLY A 41 17.24 -2.50 -14.11
C GLY A 41 18.73 -2.35 -14.34
N SER A 42 19.27 -3.28 -15.12
CA SER A 42 20.70 -3.31 -15.48
C SER A 42 21.01 -2.69 -16.84
N VAL A 43 20.02 -2.12 -17.53
CA VAL A 43 20.23 -1.39 -18.79
C VAL A 43 21.07 -0.12 -18.55
N PRO A 44 21.80 0.41 -19.56
CA PRO A 44 22.56 1.64 -19.40
C PRO A 44 21.69 2.79 -18.91
N LYS A 45 22.18 3.56 -17.93
CA LYS A 45 21.49 4.72 -17.33
C LYS A 45 20.13 4.40 -16.66
N ALA A 46 19.96 3.18 -16.16
CA ALA A 46 18.73 2.77 -15.47
C ALA A 46 18.52 3.40 -14.08
N GLY A 47 19.57 3.98 -13.47
CA GLY A 47 19.49 4.52 -12.11
C GLY A 47 18.93 5.94 -12.07
N THR A 48 18.41 6.36 -10.91
CA THR A 48 17.80 7.68 -10.75
C THR A 48 18.09 8.36 -9.41
N ASP A 49 18.08 9.69 -9.42
CA ASP A 49 18.11 10.56 -8.24
C ASP A 49 16.74 11.19 -7.93
N SER A 50 15.69 10.78 -8.65
CA SER A 50 14.32 11.29 -8.43
C SER A 50 13.72 10.75 -7.15
N ASN A 51 12.80 11.51 -6.55
CA ASN A 51 11.98 11.00 -5.45
C ASN A 51 10.92 10.02 -6.00
N ILE A 52 10.87 8.83 -5.41
CA ILE A 52 9.96 7.75 -5.81
C ILE A 52 8.81 7.65 -4.80
N SER A 53 7.58 7.74 -5.31
CA SER A 53 6.36 7.49 -4.55
C SER A 53 5.70 6.18 -4.98
N ILE A 54 5.04 5.52 -4.01
CA ILE A 54 4.34 4.26 -4.25
C ILE A 54 2.94 4.29 -3.65
N THR A 55 1.99 3.66 -4.33
CA THR A 55 0.65 3.37 -3.81
C THR A 55 0.31 1.92 -4.08
N LEU A 56 -0.06 1.20 -3.03
CA LEU A 56 -0.45 -0.21 -3.06
C LEU A 56 -1.94 -0.32 -2.79
N SER A 57 -2.64 -1.24 -3.46
CA SER A 57 -4.09 -1.43 -3.23
C SER A 57 -4.51 -2.89 -3.23
N ASP A 58 -5.58 -3.16 -2.48
CA ASP A 58 -6.25 -4.46 -2.39
C ASP A 58 -7.47 -4.54 -3.35
N PRO A 59 -8.09 -5.73 -3.52
CA PRO A 59 -9.26 -5.89 -4.39
C PRO A 59 -10.51 -5.14 -3.90
N GLY A 60 -10.55 -4.79 -2.61
CA GLY A 60 -11.60 -4.00 -1.99
C GLY A 60 -11.42 -2.49 -2.17
N GLY A 61 -10.37 -2.05 -2.87
CA GLY A 61 -10.08 -0.64 -3.12
C GLY A 61 -9.41 0.10 -1.97
N LYS A 62 -9.02 -0.57 -0.87
CA LYS A 62 -8.22 0.07 0.18
C LYS A 62 -6.78 0.22 -0.30
N SER A 63 -6.13 1.31 0.11
CA SER A 63 -4.78 1.63 -0.33
C SER A 63 -3.89 2.16 0.79
N VAL A 64 -2.58 1.92 0.65
CA VAL A 64 -1.53 2.61 1.39
C VAL A 64 -0.65 3.38 0.40
N ARG A 65 -0.31 4.63 0.73
CA ARG A 65 0.55 5.50 -0.08
C ARG A 65 1.77 5.94 0.73
N VAL A 66 2.92 5.94 0.08
CA VAL A 66 4.17 6.51 0.57
C VAL A 66 4.63 7.54 -0.45
N SER A 67 4.73 8.81 -0.05
CA SER A 67 5.09 9.92 -0.94
C SER A 67 6.58 10.01 -1.27
N ASP A 68 7.40 9.48 -0.38
CA ASP A 68 8.85 9.36 -0.50
C ASP A 68 9.23 7.99 0.07
N LEU A 69 9.54 7.07 -0.83
CA LEU A 69 9.85 5.68 -0.46
C LEU A 69 11.18 5.56 0.29
N GLU A 70 12.13 6.49 0.11
CA GLU A 70 13.39 6.48 0.87
C GLU A 70 13.17 6.72 2.36
N SER A 71 12.07 7.38 2.75
CA SER A 71 11.68 7.49 4.16
C SER A 71 11.47 6.12 4.86
N TRP A 72 11.32 5.04 4.08
CA TRP A 72 11.24 3.66 4.55
C TRP A 72 12.53 2.86 4.29
N GLY A 73 13.60 3.49 3.82
CA GLY A 73 14.84 2.83 3.42
C GLY A 73 15.57 2.12 4.56
N LEU A 74 16.14 0.95 4.27
CA LEU A 74 16.88 0.11 5.24
C LEU A 74 18.37 -0.06 4.93
N MET A 75 18.90 0.55 3.88
CA MET A 75 20.26 0.29 3.37
C MET A 75 21.35 1.14 4.04
N GLY A 76 20.99 2.03 4.97
CA GLY A 76 21.90 2.93 5.68
C GLY A 76 21.82 4.39 5.20
N SER A 77 22.36 5.32 5.98
CA SER A 77 22.17 6.77 5.77
C SER A 77 22.87 7.36 4.53
N ASN A 78 23.87 6.66 3.99
CA ASN A 78 24.68 7.13 2.85
C ASN A 78 24.48 6.24 1.62
N HIS A 79 23.48 5.36 1.64
CA HIS A 79 23.18 4.49 0.51
C HIS A 79 22.50 5.32 -0.58
N ASN A 80 23.00 5.24 -1.82
CA ASN A 80 22.29 5.82 -2.96
C ASN A 80 21.27 4.81 -3.47
N TYR A 81 19.99 5.11 -3.26
CA TYR A 81 18.90 4.25 -3.68
C TYR A 81 18.69 4.33 -5.20
N TYR A 82 18.00 3.33 -5.75
CA TYR A 82 17.56 3.28 -7.13
C TYR A 82 18.68 3.28 -8.16
N GLU A 83 19.85 2.81 -7.78
CA GLU A 83 21.02 2.74 -8.65
C GLU A 83 20.97 1.57 -9.64
N ARG A 84 21.60 1.75 -10.80
CA ARG A 84 21.58 0.75 -11.89
C ARG A 84 21.98 -0.64 -11.38
N GLY A 85 21.08 -1.60 -11.57
CA GLY A 85 21.31 -3.00 -11.20
C GLY A 85 21.24 -3.30 -9.71
N ASN A 86 20.98 -2.31 -8.85
CA ASN A 86 20.87 -2.53 -7.42
C ASN A 86 19.51 -3.12 -7.04
N MET A 87 19.51 -3.75 -5.87
CA MET A 87 18.31 -4.18 -5.17
C MET A 87 18.24 -3.39 -3.87
N ASP A 88 17.18 -2.61 -3.74
CA ASP A 88 16.96 -1.75 -2.58
C ASP A 88 15.85 -2.30 -1.70
N VAL A 89 16.01 -2.16 -0.39
CA VAL A 89 15.12 -2.73 0.61
C VAL A 89 14.50 -1.62 1.45
N PHE A 90 13.18 -1.67 1.58
CA PHE A 90 12.39 -0.70 2.33
C PHE A 90 11.46 -1.43 3.31
N SER A 91 11.21 -0.82 4.47
CA SER A 91 10.20 -1.30 5.41
C SER A 91 9.56 -0.15 6.16
N GLY A 92 8.23 -0.15 6.23
CA GLY A 92 7.50 0.86 6.98
C GLY A 92 6.11 0.41 7.41
N ARG A 93 5.45 1.28 8.16
CA ARG A 93 4.12 1.05 8.71
C ARG A 93 3.09 1.94 8.03
N GLY A 94 1.93 1.37 7.75
CA GLY A 94 0.78 2.12 7.25
C GLY A 94 -0.52 1.39 7.56
N PRO A 95 -1.67 1.98 7.19
CA PRO A 95 -2.97 1.33 7.36
C PRO A 95 -2.98 -0.06 6.72
N CYS A 96 -3.51 -1.06 7.40
CA CYS A 96 -3.65 -2.40 6.86
C CYS A 96 -4.62 -2.41 5.67
N ILE A 97 -4.15 -2.89 4.51
CA ILE A 97 -4.99 -3.27 3.38
C ILE A 97 -5.22 -4.79 3.38
N GLY A 98 -6.16 -5.25 2.58
CA GLY A 98 -6.46 -6.67 2.36
C GLY A 98 -5.38 -7.38 1.54
N ALA A 99 -5.41 -8.70 1.61
CA ALA A 99 -4.57 -9.58 0.79
C ALA A 99 -5.43 -10.25 -0.30
N PRO A 100 -4.86 -10.54 -1.49
CA PRO A 100 -3.52 -10.15 -1.93
C PRO A 100 -3.45 -8.64 -2.23
N ILE A 101 -2.25 -8.04 -2.17
CA ILE A 101 -2.04 -6.72 -2.76
C ILE A 101 -2.07 -6.92 -4.27
N CYS A 102 -3.00 -6.29 -4.96
CA CYS A 102 -3.27 -6.60 -6.36
C CYS A 102 -2.97 -5.45 -7.30
N ARG A 103 -2.64 -4.27 -6.78
CA ARG A 103 -2.30 -3.11 -7.60
C ARG A 103 -1.10 -2.37 -7.04
N LEU A 104 -0.22 -1.98 -7.95
CA LEU A 104 0.90 -1.08 -7.74
C LEU A 104 0.70 0.16 -8.61
N ASN A 105 0.87 1.34 -8.03
CA ASN A 105 1.17 2.58 -8.74
C ASN A 105 2.53 3.08 -8.22
N LEU A 106 3.52 3.11 -9.11
CA LEU A 106 4.89 3.53 -8.86
C LEU A 106 5.14 4.80 -9.67
N THR A 107 5.59 5.87 -9.03
CA THR A 107 5.73 7.18 -9.68
C THR A 107 7.06 7.82 -9.29
N SER A 108 7.84 8.22 -10.29
CA SER A 108 8.97 9.14 -10.16
C SER A 108 8.46 10.59 -10.25
N ASP A 109 9.05 11.51 -9.50
CA ASP A 109 8.78 12.94 -9.65
C ASP A 109 9.60 13.60 -10.78
N GLY A 110 10.54 12.87 -11.39
CA GLY A 110 11.38 13.34 -12.49
C GLY A 110 12.39 14.42 -12.09
N SER A 111 12.70 14.56 -10.80
CA SER A 111 13.72 15.48 -10.30
C SER A 111 15.15 14.88 -10.36
N GLY A 112 16.16 15.70 -10.08
CA GLY A 112 17.56 15.28 -10.04
C GLY A 112 18.29 15.33 -11.39
N GLU A 113 19.62 15.13 -11.36
CA GLU A 113 20.45 15.12 -12.57
C GLU A 113 20.23 13.85 -13.40
N HIS A 114 19.92 12.73 -12.75
CA HIS A 114 19.54 11.47 -13.36
C HIS A 114 18.06 11.16 -13.13
N HIS A 115 17.17 11.84 -13.85
CA HIS A 115 15.73 11.76 -13.61
C HIS A 115 15.03 10.53 -14.24
N GLY A 116 15.66 9.90 -15.24
CA GLY A 116 15.11 8.73 -15.92
C GLY A 116 15.42 7.44 -15.16
N TRP A 117 14.39 6.67 -14.81
CA TRP A 117 14.56 5.43 -14.04
C TRP A 117 14.04 4.22 -14.80
N TYR A 118 14.77 3.09 -14.81
CA TYR A 118 14.22 1.82 -15.28
C TYR A 118 14.04 0.87 -14.09
N CYS A 119 12.78 0.55 -13.79
CA CYS A 119 12.43 -0.41 -12.75
C CYS A 119 12.11 -1.77 -13.38
N ASP A 120 12.79 -2.83 -12.93
CA ASP A 120 12.47 -4.20 -13.34
C ASP A 120 11.21 -4.66 -12.59
N TYR A 121 11.26 -4.70 -11.26
CA TYR A 121 10.14 -5.16 -10.44
C TYR A 121 10.16 -4.59 -9.02
N VAL A 122 8.99 -4.65 -8.38
CA VAL A 122 8.81 -4.41 -6.95
C VAL A 122 8.18 -5.64 -6.32
N GLU A 123 8.86 -6.24 -5.34
CA GLU A 123 8.27 -7.25 -4.48
C GLU A 123 7.76 -6.61 -3.20
N VAL A 124 6.54 -6.93 -2.81
CA VAL A 124 5.87 -6.38 -1.64
C VAL A 124 5.37 -7.51 -0.76
N THR A 125 5.67 -7.40 0.53
CA THR A 125 5.07 -8.24 1.58
C THR A 125 4.31 -7.34 2.56
N ALA A 126 3.05 -7.66 2.84
CA ALA A 126 2.28 -7.04 3.92
C ALA A 126 1.97 -8.06 5.00
N THR A 127 2.21 -7.67 6.26
CA THR A 127 1.92 -8.47 7.44
C THR A 127 1.32 -7.61 8.54
N GLY A 128 0.40 -8.17 9.32
CA GLY A 128 -0.25 -7.49 10.43
C GLY A 128 -0.79 -8.47 11.48
N PRO A 129 -1.09 -7.99 12.70
CA PRO A 129 -1.65 -8.83 13.74
C PRO A 129 -2.95 -9.50 13.29
N HIS A 130 -3.05 -10.82 13.47
CA HIS A 130 -4.23 -11.62 13.12
C HIS A 130 -4.68 -11.51 11.65
N ARG A 131 -3.77 -11.15 10.74
CA ARG A 131 -4.02 -11.04 9.30
C ARG A 131 -3.13 -12.01 8.52
N PRO A 132 -3.62 -12.56 7.39
CA PRO A 132 -2.78 -13.38 6.53
C PRO A 132 -1.65 -12.54 5.95
N CYS A 133 -0.45 -13.12 5.88
CA CYS A 133 0.66 -12.52 5.16
C CYS A 133 0.35 -12.56 3.66
N GLY A 134 0.47 -11.42 2.98
CA GLY A 134 0.32 -11.31 1.54
C GLY A 134 1.64 -10.94 0.90
N GLN A 135 2.07 -11.69 -0.11
CA GLN A 135 3.26 -11.39 -0.91
C GLN A 135 2.88 -11.23 -2.38
N THR A 136 3.39 -10.18 -3.03
CA THR A 136 3.14 -9.91 -4.45
C THR A 136 4.38 -9.36 -5.12
N ILE A 137 4.74 -9.90 -6.29
CA ILE A 137 5.72 -9.28 -7.20
C ILE A 137 4.97 -8.54 -8.28
N PHE A 138 5.35 -7.30 -8.53
CA PHE A 138 4.91 -6.51 -9.66
C PHE A 138 6.10 -6.33 -10.61
N TYR A 139 6.08 -7.02 -11.75
CA TYR A 139 6.99 -6.73 -12.86
C TYR A 139 6.56 -5.44 -13.53
N VAL A 140 7.41 -4.42 -13.39
CA VAL A 140 7.23 -3.08 -13.95
C VAL A 140 7.79 -3.06 -15.37
N ASP A 141 9.05 -3.49 -15.53
CA ASP A 141 9.80 -3.59 -16.79
C ASP A 141 9.64 -2.37 -17.72
N GLN A 142 9.71 -1.18 -17.15
CA GLN A 142 9.40 0.07 -17.83
C GLN A 142 10.33 1.20 -17.39
N TRP A 143 10.62 2.12 -18.30
CA TRP A 143 11.13 3.43 -17.94
C TRP A 143 10.04 4.27 -17.26
N LEU A 144 10.39 4.89 -16.14
CA LEU A 144 9.70 6.00 -15.51
C LEU A 144 10.49 7.26 -15.84
N ALA A 145 10.28 7.80 -17.03
CA ALA A 145 11.06 8.88 -17.61
C ALA A 145 10.24 9.68 -18.62
N SER A 146 10.58 10.95 -18.82
CA SER A 146 9.98 11.81 -19.85
C SER A 146 10.73 11.77 -21.17
N ASP A 147 11.96 11.24 -21.18
CA ASP A 147 12.87 11.20 -22.33
C ASP A 147 13.12 9.78 -22.90
N ALA A 148 12.52 8.75 -22.29
CA ALA A 148 12.55 7.37 -22.77
C ALA A 148 11.13 6.77 -22.85
N PRO A 149 10.80 5.95 -23.87
CA PRO A 149 9.52 5.26 -23.95
C PRO A 149 9.21 4.45 -22.69
N PRO A 150 7.98 4.51 -22.16
CA PRO A 150 6.77 5.07 -22.77
C PRO A 150 6.52 6.57 -22.51
N TYR A 151 7.53 7.34 -22.12
CA TYR A 151 7.45 8.78 -21.83
C TYR A 151 6.47 9.09 -20.68
N GLN A 152 6.46 8.23 -19.67
CA GLN A 152 5.60 8.34 -18.50
C GLN A 152 6.47 8.28 -17.26
N LEU A 153 6.18 9.11 -16.27
CA LEU A 153 6.81 9.08 -14.95
C LEU A 153 6.10 8.14 -13.97
N THR A 154 5.03 7.48 -14.41
CA THR A 154 4.22 6.57 -13.59
C THR A 154 4.10 5.23 -14.30
N ALA A 155 4.23 4.14 -13.53
CA ALA A 155 3.86 2.80 -13.94
C ALA A 155 2.74 2.29 -13.03
N VAL A 156 1.66 1.79 -13.63
CA VAL A 156 0.57 1.12 -12.92
C VAL A 156 0.55 -0.34 -13.34
N VAL A 157 0.56 -1.25 -12.37
CA VAL A 157 0.33 -2.68 -12.56
C VAL A 157 -0.93 -3.07 -11.81
N ASP A 158 -1.99 -3.42 -12.53
CA ASP A 158 -3.32 -3.69 -11.97
C ASP A 158 -3.77 -5.13 -12.22
N GLY A 159 -3.70 -5.96 -11.19
CA GLY A 159 -4.18 -7.33 -11.15
C GLY A 159 -5.47 -7.53 -10.35
N CYS A 160 -6.12 -6.46 -9.86
CA CYS A 160 -7.26 -6.58 -8.94
C CYS A 160 -8.52 -7.21 -9.57
N ARG A 161 -8.60 -7.23 -10.91
CA ARG A 161 -9.68 -7.89 -11.67
C ARG A 161 -9.46 -9.38 -11.89
N LEU A 162 -8.37 -9.94 -11.39
CA LEU A 162 -8.09 -11.37 -11.53
C LEU A 162 -8.89 -12.12 -10.46
N GLU A 163 -10.19 -12.28 -10.70
CA GLU A 163 -11.18 -12.88 -9.78
C GLU A 163 -10.80 -14.28 -9.29
N ASN A 164 -9.96 -14.99 -10.03
CA ASN A 164 -9.49 -16.34 -9.69
C ASN A 164 -8.13 -16.39 -8.95
N ILE A 165 -7.52 -15.25 -8.65
CA ILE A 165 -6.21 -15.20 -7.97
C ILE A 165 -6.35 -15.10 -6.45
N ALA A 166 -7.40 -14.46 -5.96
CA ALA A 166 -7.68 -14.33 -4.51
C ALA A 166 -7.91 -15.69 -3.81
N ALA A 167 -8.17 -16.76 -4.56
CA ALA A 167 -8.51 -18.08 -4.02
C ALA A 167 -7.31 -19.02 -3.79
N LYS A 168 -6.08 -18.65 -4.20
CA LYS A 168 -4.89 -19.48 -3.96
C LYS A 168 -3.97 -18.79 -2.96
N SER A 169 -3.84 -19.38 -1.78
CA SER A 169 -2.80 -19.06 -0.80
C SER A 169 -1.43 -19.22 -1.48
N GLY A 170 -0.73 -18.11 -1.74
CA GLY A 170 0.56 -18.12 -2.41
C GLY A 170 1.03 -16.74 -2.86
N ARG A 171 2.32 -16.66 -3.25
CA ARG A 171 2.94 -15.48 -3.86
C ARG A 171 2.22 -15.13 -5.16
N LEU A 172 1.66 -13.92 -5.23
CA LEU A 172 1.07 -13.39 -6.46
C LEU A 172 2.18 -12.78 -7.33
N VAL A 173 2.14 -13.04 -8.63
CA VAL A 173 3.04 -12.42 -9.61
C VAL A 173 2.18 -11.70 -10.65
N LEU A 174 2.41 -10.40 -10.80
CA LEU A 174 1.69 -9.53 -11.71
C LEU A 174 2.65 -8.87 -12.68
N ARG A 175 2.17 -8.66 -13.90
CA ARG A 175 2.86 -7.97 -15.00
C ARG A 175 1.79 -7.23 -15.80
N ASN A 176 2.15 -6.11 -16.42
CA ASN A 176 1.26 -5.47 -17.37
C ASN A 176 0.97 -6.41 -18.55
N SER A 177 -0.32 -6.67 -18.80
CA SER A 177 -0.80 -7.55 -19.88
C SER A 177 -0.55 -7.01 -21.29
N LEU A 178 0.07 -5.84 -21.43
CA LEU A 178 0.43 -5.22 -22.70
C LEU A 178 1.60 -5.93 -23.45
N GLY A 179 2.04 -7.09 -22.95
CA GLY A 179 3.02 -7.95 -23.64
C GLY A 179 2.44 -9.24 -24.26
N SER A 180 1.12 -9.49 -24.18
CA SER A 180 0.50 -10.65 -24.84
C SER A 180 -0.19 -10.26 -26.14
N ALA A 181 0.55 -9.65 -27.06
CA ALA A 181 0.16 -9.50 -28.47
C ALA A 181 1.38 -9.30 -29.37
N SER A 182 2.02 -10.40 -29.75
CA SER A 182 2.41 -10.76 -31.14
C SER A 182 3.54 -11.79 -31.11
N MET A 183 3.38 -12.80 -31.97
CA MET A 183 4.29 -13.91 -32.23
C MET A 183 5.71 -13.48 -32.64
#